data_AF-A0A7S4SW14-F1
#
_entry.id   AF-A0A7S4SW14-F1
#
_cell.length_a   1.000
_cell.length_b   1.000
_cell.length_c   1.000
_cell.angle_alpha   90.00
_cell.angle_beta   90.00
_cell.angle_gamma   90.00
#
_symmetry.space_group_name_H-M   'P 1'
#
loop_
_entity.id
_entity.type
_entity.pdbx_description
1 polymer ?
#
loop_
_entity_poly.entity_id
_entity_poly.type
_entity_poly.pdbx_seq_one_letter_code
_entity_poly.pdbx_strand_id
1 'polypeptide(L)'
;PVVNFAAGGVATPADAALCMQLGVDGVFVGSGIFKSSDPKKRAKAIVQAVTHYNNPRTLAEVSTDIGEAMVGINLDELAVRWASREGGNMEPDAKKARVEAATSARHPAAPHGTW
;
A
#
# COMPACT_ATOMS: atom_id res chain seq x y z
N PRO A 1 -20.63 -9.51 -15.73
CA PRO A 1 -20.93 -8.40 -14.79
C PRO A 1 -20.75 -8.87 -13.35
N VAL A 2 -19.58 -8.58 -12.78
CA VAL A 2 -19.22 -8.88 -11.39
C VAL A 2 -18.53 -7.65 -10.80
N VAL A 3 -18.59 -7.51 -9.47
CA VAL A 3 -17.91 -6.42 -8.76
C VAL A 3 -16.39 -6.59 -8.92
N ASN A 4 -15.69 -5.51 -9.24
CA ASN A 4 -14.26 -5.48 -9.48
C ASN A 4 -13.55 -4.63 -8.42
N PHE A 5 -12.68 -5.26 -7.63
CA PHE A 5 -11.90 -4.59 -6.59
C PHE A 5 -10.42 -4.51 -6.99
N ALA A 6 -9.77 -3.39 -6.66
CA ALA A 6 -8.33 -3.31 -6.67
C ALA A 6 -7.74 -3.97 -5.40
N ALA A 7 -6.62 -4.67 -5.54
CA ALA A 7 -5.96 -5.34 -4.42
C ALA A 7 -4.44 -5.39 -4.63
N GLY A 8 -3.70 -5.30 -3.52
CA GLY A 8 -2.23 -5.39 -3.51
C GLY A 8 -1.56 -4.03 -3.65
N GLY A 9 -0.55 -3.76 -2.82
CA GLY A 9 0.27 -2.55 -2.90
C GLY A 9 -0.36 -1.25 -2.37
N VAL A 10 -1.66 -1.23 -2.06
CA VAL A 10 -2.32 -0.05 -1.47
C VAL A 10 -1.78 0.23 -0.06
N ALA A 11 -1.07 1.34 0.13
CA ALA A 11 -0.42 1.71 1.38
C ALA A 11 -0.89 3.06 1.94
N THR A 12 -1.40 3.95 1.07
CA THR A 12 -1.79 5.32 1.42
C THR A 12 -3.25 5.62 1.05
N PRO A 13 -3.86 6.65 1.66
CA PRO A 13 -5.16 7.16 1.23
C PRO A 13 -5.19 7.59 -0.25
N ALA A 14 -4.08 8.14 -0.75
CA ALA A 14 -3.96 8.54 -2.16
C ALA A 14 -4.01 7.34 -3.11
N ASP A 15 -3.34 6.23 -2.77
CA ASP A 15 -3.38 4.99 -3.58
C ASP A 15 -4.82 4.47 -3.68
N ALA A 16 -5.52 4.44 -2.55
CA ALA A 16 -6.90 3.99 -2.48
C ALA A 16 -7.83 4.87 -3.34
N ALA A 17 -7.68 6.19 -3.24
CA ALA A 17 -8.46 7.14 -4.04
C ALA A 17 -8.15 7.02 -5.53
N LEU A 18 -6.87 6.85 -5.90
CA LEU A 18 -6.46 6.63 -7.28
C LEU A 18 -7.14 5.38 -7.87
N CYS A 19 -7.15 4.26 -7.13
CA CYS A 19 -7.85 3.06 -7.58
C CYS A 19 -9.33 3.33 -7.86
N MET A 20 -10.03 4.04 -6.97
CA MET A 20 -11.43 4.41 -7.18
C MET A 20 -11.62 5.31 -8.42
N GLN A 21 -10.71 6.26 -8.66
CA GLN A 21 -10.74 7.12 -9.86
C GLN A 21 -10.52 6.34 -11.16
N LEU A 22 -9.82 5.20 -11.11
CA LEU A 22 -9.64 4.28 -12.24
C LEU A 22 -10.88 3.41 -12.52
N GLY A 23 -11.95 3.55 -11.72
CA GLY A 23 -13.25 2.92 -11.97
C GLY A 23 -13.43 1.55 -11.35
N VAL A 24 -12.70 1.21 -10.29
CA VAL A 24 -12.97 0.01 -9.47
C VAL A 24 -14.11 0.26 -8.49
N ASP A 25 -14.79 -0.81 -8.07
CA ASP A 25 -15.90 -0.74 -7.12
C ASP A 25 -15.44 -0.66 -5.66
N GLY A 26 -14.17 -0.97 -5.40
CA GLY A 26 -13.56 -0.89 -4.07
C GLY A 26 -12.10 -1.33 -4.05
N VAL A 27 -11.50 -1.28 -2.85
CA VAL A 27 -10.09 -1.65 -2.63
C VAL A 27 -9.94 -2.59 -1.43
N PHE A 28 -9.12 -3.61 -1.58
CA PHE A 28 -8.66 -4.48 -0.50
C PHE A 28 -7.30 -4.03 0.03
N VAL A 29 -7.21 -3.83 1.35
CA VAL A 29 -5.97 -3.41 2.02
C VAL A 29 -5.65 -4.32 3.19
N GLY A 30 -4.52 -5.01 3.10
CA GLY A 30 -3.99 -5.85 4.18
C GLY A 30 -2.76 -5.20 4.82
N SER A 31 -1.58 -5.48 4.24
CA SER A 31 -0.29 -5.00 4.76
C SER A 31 -0.20 -3.47 4.86
N GLY A 32 -0.87 -2.73 3.97
CA GLY A 32 -0.89 -1.28 3.99
C GLY A 32 -1.39 -0.70 5.31
N ILE A 33 -2.34 -1.39 5.97
CA ILE A 33 -2.87 -1.00 7.29
C ILE A 33 -2.02 -1.61 8.40
N PHE A 34 -1.87 -2.94 8.43
CA PHE A 34 -1.33 -3.65 9.59
C PHE A 34 0.20 -3.61 9.72
N LYS A 35 0.93 -3.24 8.66
CA LYS A 35 2.38 -3.01 8.71
C LYS A 35 2.75 -1.52 8.75
N SER A 36 1.78 -0.64 9.00
CA SER A 36 2.03 0.78 9.24
C SER A 36 2.29 1.07 10.72
N SER A 37 2.79 2.27 11.04
CA SER A 37 3.06 2.66 12.43
C SER A 37 1.80 2.91 13.26
N ASP A 38 0.68 3.31 12.64
CA ASP A 38 -0.63 3.47 13.30
C ASP A 38 -1.76 2.84 12.44
N PRO A 39 -2.02 1.52 12.60
CA PRO A 39 -3.03 0.81 11.84
C PRO A 39 -4.43 1.38 11.99
N LYS A 40 -4.80 1.91 13.17
CA LYS A 40 -6.15 2.39 13.43
C LYS A 40 -6.42 3.71 12.69
N LYS A 41 -5.50 4.68 12.80
CA LYS A 41 -5.60 5.94 12.05
C LYS A 41 -5.58 5.68 10.54
N ARG A 42 -4.69 4.81 10.08
CA ARG A 42 -4.56 4.49 8.65
C ARG A 42 -5.80 3.80 8.08
N ALA A 43 -6.38 2.83 8.80
CA ALA A 43 -7.62 2.19 8.38
C ALA A 43 -8.75 3.21 8.22
N LYS A 44 -8.91 4.13 9.19
CA LYS A 44 -9.91 5.19 9.11
C LYS A 44 -9.66 6.11 7.90
N ALA A 45 -8.41 6.50 7.68
CA ALA A 45 -8.03 7.37 6.56
C ALA A 45 -8.30 6.72 5.19
N ILE A 46 -7.99 5.43 5.02
CA ILE A 46 -8.27 4.71 3.77
C ILE A 46 -9.78 4.60 3.52
N VAL A 47 -10.58 4.29 4.54
CA VAL A 47 -12.05 4.23 4.40
C VAL A 47 -12.61 5.59 3.96
N GLN A 48 -12.16 6.68 4.58
CA GLN A 48 -12.56 8.04 4.19
C GLN A 48 -12.11 8.39 2.77
N ALA A 49 -10.91 8.01 2.37
CA ALA A 49 -10.41 8.26 1.03
C ALA A 49 -11.18 7.51 -0.05
N VAL A 50 -11.56 6.25 0.18
CA VAL A 50 -12.43 5.49 -0.73
C VAL A 50 -13.80 6.14 -0.85
N THR A 51 -14.34 6.67 0.25
CA THR A 51 -15.67 7.30 0.27
C THR A 51 -15.65 8.66 -0.46
N HIS A 52 -14.55 9.41 -0.34
CA HIS A 52 -14.42 10.78 -0.83
C HIS A 52 -13.32 10.91 -1.90
N TYR A 53 -13.13 9.87 -2.74
CA TYR A 53 -12.00 9.76 -3.67
C TYR A 53 -11.89 10.88 -4.71
N ASN A 54 -12.98 11.62 -4.97
CA ASN A 54 -13.00 12.77 -5.87
C ASN A 54 -12.91 14.13 -5.15
N ASN A 55 -12.75 14.15 -3.83
CA ASN A 55 -12.59 15.39 -3.06
C ASN A 55 -11.12 15.59 -2.66
N PRO A 56 -10.34 16.39 -3.41
CA PRO A 56 -8.91 16.57 -3.15
C PRO A 56 -8.62 17.19 -1.78
N ARG A 57 -9.53 18.02 -1.24
CA ARG A 57 -9.37 18.60 0.10
C ARG A 57 -9.45 17.53 1.18
N THR A 58 -10.48 16.67 1.13
CA THR A 58 -10.62 15.57 2.09
C THR A 58 -9.45 14.59 1.98
N LEU A 59 -8.98 14.29 0.77
CA LEU A 59 -7.81 13.42 0.57
C LEU A 59 -6.55 14.00 1.21
N ALA A 60 -6.32 15.30 1.06
CA ALA A 60 -5.21 15.97 1.73
C ALA A 60 -5.34 15.87 3.26
N GLU A 61 -6.50 16.20 3.81
CA GLU A 61 -6.77 16.15 5.26
C GLU A 61 -6.54 14.75 5.85
N VAL A 62 -7.14 13.71 5.27
CA VAL A 62 -7.03 12.33 5.80
C VAL A 62 -5.65 11.71 5.61
N SER A 63 -4.79 12.31 4.78
CA SER A 63 -3.41 11.86 4.59
C SER A 63 -2.44 12.43 5.62
N THR A 64 -2.89 13.34 6.50
CA THR A 64 -2.05 13.97 7.54
C THR A 64 -2.02 13.17 8.84
N ASP A 65 -0.89 13.19 9.54
CA ASP A 65 -0.74 12.61 10.89
C ASP A 65 -1.20 11.13 11.04
N ILE A 66 -1.04 10.33 9.99
CA ILE A 66 -1.37 8.88 9.97
C ILE A 66 -0.14 7.98 10.09
N GLY A 67 1.00 8.56 10.46
CA GLY A 67 2.28 7.87 10.63
C GLY A 67 2.90 7.36 9.33
N GLU A 68 3.93 6.53 9.45
CA GLU A 68 4.66 5.98 8.31
C GLU A 68 3.89 4.84 7.65
N ALA A 69 3.91 4.83 6.32
CA ALA A 69 3.32 3.78 5.51
C ALA A 69 4.16 2.50 5.55
N MET A 70 3.59 1.39 5.08
CA MET A 70 4.41 0.19 4.84
C MET A 70 5.49 0.48 3.78
N VAL A 71 6.65 -0.14 3.94
CA VAL A 71 7.73 -0.07 2.94
C VAL A 71 7.46 -1.08 1.83
N GLY A 72 7.65 -0.66 0.58
CA GLY A 72 7.56 -1.51 -0.59
C GLY A 72 8.73 -2.50 -0.71
N ILE A 73 8.60 -3.46 -1.62
CA ILE A 73 9.67 -4.38 -2.02
C ILE A 73 9.94 -4.10 -3.50
N ASN A 74 11.20 -3.93 -3.88
CA ASN A 74 11.55 -3.71 -5.28
C ASN A 74 11.26 -4.95 -6.13
N LEU A 75 10.95 -4.74 -7.42
CA LEU A 75 10.59 -5.83 -8.33
C LEU A 75 11.75 -6.83 -8.53
N ASP A 76 12.99 -6.36 -8.46
CA ASP A 76 14.20 -7.19 -8.61
C ASP A 76 14.45 -8.07 -7.39
N GLU A 77 13.89 -7.70 -6.24
CA GLU A 77 13.98 -8.46 -4.98
C GLU A 77 12.81 -9.45 -4.82
N LEU A 78 11.87 -9.48 -5.78
CA LEU A 78 10.68 -10.29 -5.69
C LEU A 78 10.96 -11.73 -6.13
N ALA A 79 10.84 -12.67 -5.20
CA ALA A 79 11.04 -14.10 -5.46
C ALA A 79 10.11 -14.66 -6.54
N VAL A 80 8.86 -14.16 -6.64
CA VAL A 80 7.87 -14.62 -7.62
C VAL A 80 7.09 -13.42 -8.15
N ARG A 81 7.16 -13.18 -9.46
CA ARG A 81 6.36 -12.15 -10.15
C ARG A 81 4.96 -12.65 -10.42
N TRP A 82 3.98 -11.75 -10.34
CA TRP A 82 2.57 -12.09 -10.62
C TRP A 82 2.39 -12.67 -12.03
N ALA A 83 2.99 -12.06 -13.04
CA ALA A 83 2.92 -12.51 -14.44
C ALA A 83 3.39 -13.97 -14.63
N SER A 84 4.31 -14.45 -13.80
CA SER A 84 4.80 -15.84 -13.84
C SER A 84 3.79 -16.85 -13.29
N ARG A 85 2.71 -16.40 -12.61
CA ARG A 85 1.70 -17.25 -11.98
C ARG A 85 0.52 -17.59 -12.89
N GLU A 86 0.33 -16.85 -13.98
CA GLU A 86 -0.88 -16.94 -14.83
C GLU A 86 -1.00 -18.25 -15.63
N GLY A 87 0.02 -19.12 -15.60
CA GLY A 87 0.00 -20.44 -16.27
C GLY A 87 -0.58 -21.61 -15.47
N GLY A 88 -1.03 -21.41 -14.23
CA GLY A 88 -1.73 -22.45 -13.45
C GLY A 88 -0.93 -23.69 -13.01
N ASN A 89 0.38 -23.75 -13.29
CA ASN A 89 1.19 -24.97 -13.11
C ASN A 89 2.48 -24.71 -12.30
N MET A 90 2.34 -24.35 -11.02
CA MET A 90 3.47 -24.22 -10.09
C MET A 90 3.51 -25.39 -9.10
N GLU A 91 4.66 -26.08 -9.05
CA GLU A 91 5.10 -26.81 -7.85
C GLU A 91 5.32 -25.80 -6.70
N PRO A 92 5.10 -26.20 -5.43
CA PRO A 92 5.15 -25.28 -4.31
C PRO A 92 6.60 -24.89 -4.01
N ASP A 93 6.98 -23.65 -4.35
CA ASP A 93 8.29 -23.13 -3.98
C ASP A 93 8.44 -22.90 -2.47
N ALA A 94 9.65 -23.18 -2.00
CA ALA A 94 10.04 -23.30 -0.60
C ALA A 94 9.60 -22.11 0.28
N LYS A 95 9.12 -22.43 1.49
CA LYS A 95 8.72 -21.46 2.53
C LYS A 95 9.80 -20.38 2.72
N LYS A 96 9.39 -19.11 2.66
CA LYS A 96 10.20 -17.92 2.95
C LYS A 96 11.02 -18.10 4.24
N ALA A 97 12.34 -17.92 4.16
CA ALA A 97 13.13 -17.50 5.31
C ALA A 97 12.67 -16.11 5.74
N ARG A 98 12.50 -15.92 7.05
CA ARG A 98 12.11 -14.64 7.66
C ARG A 98 13.21 -13.62 7.41
N VAL A 99 12.91 -12.60 6.61
CA VAL A 99 13.79 -11.43 6.47
C VAL A 99 13.66 -10.62 7.76
N GLU A 100 14.66 -10.74 8.64
CA GLU A 100 14.79 -9.83 9.78
C GLU A 100 15.10 -8.42 9.28
N ALA A 101 14.54 -7.45 9.98
CA ALA A 101 14.58 -6.04 9.63
C ALA A 101 16.00 -5.58 9.28
N ALA A 102 16.17 -4.99 8.11
CA ALA A 102 17.35 -4.24 7.71
C ALA A 102 17.50 -2.99 8.61
N THR A 103 17.96 -3.22 9.83
CA THR A 103 18.46 -2.20 10.73
C THR A 103 19.93 -2.03 10.41
N SER A 104 20.27 -1.23 9.39
CA SER A 104 21.56 -0.53 9.25
C SER A 104 21.73 0.01 7.83
N ALA A 105 21.18 1.19 7.56
CA ALA A 105 21.76 2.22 6.69
C ALA A 105 20.81 3.42 6.66
N ARG A 106 20.86 4.26 7.71
CA ARG A 106 20.21 5.57 7.65
C ARG A 106 21.00 6.44 6.69
N HIS A 107 20.39 6.82 5.57
CA HIS A 107 20.82 7.99 4.82
C HIS A 107 20.54 9.24 5.69
N PRO A 108 21.48 10.19 5.84
CA PRO A 108 21.21 11.39 6.63
C PRO A 108 20.06 12.18 6.00
N ALA A 109 19.10 12.57 6.83
CA ALA A 109 17.94 13.37 6.42
C ALA A 109 18.41 14.69 5.80
N ALA A 110 17.96 14.97 4.58
CA ALA A 110 18.12 16.30 3.99
C ALA A 110 17.30 17.32 4.79
N PRO A 111 17.82 18.54 5.02
CA PRO A 111 17.11 19.54 5.81
C PRO A 111 15.80 19.94 5.13
N HIS A 112 14.72 19.87 5.91
CA HIS A 112 13.37 20.26 5.54
C HIS A 112 13.35 21.71 5.04
N GLY A 113 12.95 21.91 3.78
CA GLY A 113 12.59 23.23 3.27
C GLY A 113 11.19 23.61 3.74
N THR A 114 11.09 24.72 4.46
CA THR A 114 9.83 25.42 4.72
C THR A 114 9.34 26.07 3.43
N TRP A 115 8.20 25.61 2.90
CA TRP A 115 7.32 26.36 2.02
C TRP A 115 5.87 25.98 2.34
#